data_AF-A0A661DCD7-F1
#
_entry.id   AF-A0A661DCD7-F1
#
_cell.length_a   1.000
_cell.length_b   1.000
_cell.length_c   1.000
_cell.angle_alpha   90.00
_cell.angle_beta   90.00
_cell.angle_gamma   90.00
#
_symmetry.space_group_name_H-M   'P 1'
#
loop_
_entity.id
_entity.type
_entity.pdbx_description
1 polymer ?
#
loop_
_entity_poly.entity_id
_entity_poly.type
_entity_poly.pdbx_seq_one_letter_code
_entity_poly.pdbx_strand_id
1 'polypeptide(L)'
;MAERIQKVLARAGYGSRRQLEVLIKEGKVTVNGDVAKLGDQAAVGDTIRLDGKQVSAKRLWQQPQQVILYNKPVGEVCTRKDPEGRRTIFQSLPSPEEGRWVSVGRLDINTSGLIILTTDGELANRLMHPSNEMDREYAVRVLGEVTPEIMQNLRDGVELEDGKAKFADIQAAGGEGANRWYHVVIQEGRNREVRRLWESQGVQVSRLMRVRYGPIIIPNQLKMGRWMMLQDDDLAALYEEVGLEAQQPVKTGRAQREKKLRPLKTTARKPRQKTTRDNVKGKRSPRIRGR
;
A
#
# COMPACT_ATOMS: atom_id res chain seq x y z
N MET A 1 9.49 17.20 -20.04
CA MET A 1 10.72 16.57 -19.51
C MET A 1 10.75 15.12 -19.97
N ALA A 2 11.89 14.62 -20.43
CA ALA A 2 12.03 13.23 -20.87
C ALA A 2 12.32 12.31 -19.68
N GLU A 3 11.71 11.13 -19.65
CA GLU A 3 11.88 10.12 -18.61
C GLU A 3 12.33 8.78 -19.22
N ARG A 4 13.09 7.98 -18.48
CA ARG A 4 13.52 6.63 -18.93
C ARG A 4 12.30 5.79 -19.32
N ILE A 5 12.33 5.15 -20.49
CA ILE A 5 11.18 4.44 -21.08
C ILE A 5 10.58 3.41 -20.11
N GLN A 6 11.42 2.61 -19.43
CA GLN A 6 10.95 1.62 -18.48
C GLN A 6 10.24 2.24 -17.26
N LYS A 7 10.56 3.49 -16.90
CA LYS A 7 9.86 4.23 -15.83
C LYS A 7 8.45 4.59 -16.30
N VAL A 8 8.34 5.18 -17.50
CA VAL A 8 7.05 5.61 -18.09
C VAL A 8 6.12 4.41 -18.28
N LEU A 9 6.61 3.33 -18.90
CA LEU A 9 5.81 2.11 -19.12
C LEU A 9 5.43 1.41 -17.80
N ALA A 10 6.31 1.40 -16.80
CA ALA A 10 6.01 0.81 -15.49
C ALA A 10 4.95 1.59 -14.71
N ARG A 11 5.00 2.93 -14.78
CA ARG A 11 3.97 3.81 -14.20
C ARG A 11 2.62 3.54 -14.87
N ALA A 12 2.62 3.44 -16.20
CA ALA A 12 1.45 3.04 -17.00
C ALA A 12 0.94 1.62 -16.75
N GLY A 13 1.63 0.81 -15.95
CA GLY A 13 1.15 -0.52 -15.55
C GLY A 13 1.37 -1.60 -16.61
N TYR A 14 2.31 -1.40 -17.54
CA TYR A 14 2.69 -2.44 -18.52
C TYR A 14 3.65 -3.50 -17.97
N GLY A 15 4.16 -3.30 -16.74
CA GLY A 15 5.04 -4.27 -16.08
C GLY A 15 5.82 -3.66 -14.93
N SER A 16 6.71 -4.44 -14.33
CA SER A 16 7.78 -3.88 -13.49
C SER A 16 8.89 -3.27 -14.34
N ARG A 17 9.64 -2.31 -13.78
CA ARG A 17 10.81 -1.72 -14.46
C ARG A 17 11.78 -2.79 -14.97
N ARG A 18 12.12 -3.77 -14.13
CA ARG A 18 13.03 -4.87 -14.49
C ARG A 18 12.50 -5.73 -15.63
N GLN A 19 11.21 -6.07 -15.61
CA GLN A 19 10.58 -6.80 -16.73
C GLN A 19 10.62 -5.99 -18.02
N LEU A 20 10.35 -4.68 -17.94
CA LEU A 20 10.40 -3.80 -19.11
C LEU A 20 11.82 -3.61 -19.64
N GLU A 21 12.83 -3.62 -18.77
CA GLU A 21 14.24 -3.59 -19.20
C GLU A 21 14.62 -4.85 -19.99
N VAL A 22 14.06 -6.01 -19.64
CA VAL A 22 14.22 -7.24 -20.44
C VAL A 22 13.56 -7.07 -21.81
N LEU A 23 12.30 -6.60 -21.85
CA LEU A 23 11.58 -6.37 -23.11
C LEU A 23 12.28 -5.34 -24.03
N ILE A 24 12.88 -4.31 -23.44
CA ILE A 24 13.69 -3.33 -24.18
C ILE A 24 14.92 -4.02 -24.79
N LYS A 25 15.65 -4.83 -24.01
CA LYS A 25 16.81 -5.59 -24.51
C LYS A 25 16.45 -6.57 -25.63
N GLU A 26 15.25 -7.14 -25.58
CA GLU A 26 14.70 -8.03 -26.62
C GLU A 26 14.19 -7.28 -27.86
N GLY A 27 14.30 -5.95 -27.91
CA GLY A 27 13.84 -5.13 -29.03
C GLY A 27 12.32 -5.07 -29.18
N LYS A 28 11.57 -5.38 -28.11
CA LYS A 28 10.09 -5.38 -28.11
C LYS A 28 9.48 -4.00 -27.91
N VAL A 29 10.29 -2.99 -27.62
CA VAL A 29 9.85 -1.61 -27.40
C VAL A 29 10.39 -0.72 -28.50
N THR A 30 9.52 0.06 -29.14
CA THR A 30 9.93 1.09 -30.10
C THR A 30 9.43 2.47 -29.68
N VAL A 31 10.20 3.50 -30.01
CA VAL A 31 9.87 4.90 -29.80
C VAL A 31 10.01 5.62 -31.13
N ASN A 32 8.93 6.24 -31.60
CA ASN A 32 8.89 6.96 -32.88
C ASN A 32 9.32 6.13 -34.10
N GLY A 33 9.20 4.80 -34.01
CA GLY A 33 9.57 3.86 -35.07
C GLY A 33 10.89 3.13 -34.82
N ASP A 34 11.77 3.67 -33.98
CA ASP A 34 13.09 3.10 -33.70
C ASP A 34 13.07 2.14 -32.50
N VAL A 35 13.85 1.06 -32.57
CA VAL A 35 14.00 0.11 -31.47
C VAL A 35 14.70 0.77 -30.29
N ALA A 36 14.03 0.82 -29.14
CA ALA A 36 14.56 1.41 -27.93
C ALA A 36 15.70 0.56 -27.34
N LYS A 37 16.69 1.23 -26.76
CA LYS A 37 17.81 0.66 -26.03
C LYS A 37 17.69 0.92 -24.53
N LEU A 38 18.41 0.13 -23.74
CA LEU A 38 18.41 0.32 -22.28
C LEU A 38 19.01 1.69 -21.94
N GLY A 39 18.20 2.54 -21.32
CA GLY A 39 18.57 3.90 -20.99
C GLY A 39 17.87 4.94 -21.86
N ASP A 40 17.25 4.57 -22.97
CA ASP A 40 16.54 5.54 -23.78
C ASP A 40 15.39 6.19 -22.97
N GLN A 41 15.12 7.45 -23.33
CA GLN A 41 14.11 8.27 -22.70
C GLN A 41 12.98 8.54 -23.67
N ALA A 42 11.79 8.78 -23.13
CA ALA A 42 10.64 9.24 -23.88
C ALA A 42 10.09 10.52 -23.24
N ALA A 43 9.59 11.41 -24.07
CA ALA A 43 8.94 12.66 -23.71
C ALA A 43 7.45 12.63 -24.10
N VAL A 44 6.70 13.59 -23.56
CA VAL A 44 5.31 13.83 -23.97
C VAL A 44 5.28 14.12 -25.47
N GLY A 45 4.47 13.39 -26.21
CA GLY A 45 4.37 13.46 -27.67
C GLY A 45 5.00 12.27 -28.39
N ASP A 46 5.94 11.56 -27.76
CA ASP A 46 6.54 10.38 -28.36
C ASP A 46 5.53 9.24 -28.53
N THR A 47 5.62 8.57 -29.68
CA THR A 47 4.83 7.38 -29.99
C THR A 47 5.58 6.13 -29.55
N ILE A 48 5.13 5.53 -28.45
CA ILE A 48 5.72 4.30 -27.91
C ILE A 48 4.90 3.09 -28.38
N ARG A 49 5.56 2.04 -28.86
CA ARG A 49 4.93 0.72 -29.09
C ARG A 49 5.59 -0.34 -28.22
N LEU A 50 4.77 -1.25 -27.70
CA LEU A 50 5.18 -2.44 -26.95
C LEU A 50 4.65 -3.67 -27.69
N ASP A 51 5.52 -4.58 -28.08
CA ASP A 51 5.19 -5.74 -28.93
C ASP A 51 4.43 -5.35 -30.20
N GLY A 52 4.86 -4.25 -30.84
CA GLY A 52 4.25 -3.69 -32.06
C GLY A 52 2.94 -2.94 -31.84
N LYS A 53 2.33 -3.02 -30.65
CA LYS A 53 1.07 -2.33 -30.32
C LYS A 53 1.36 -0.95 -29.75
N GLN A 54 0.71 0.08 -30.31
CA GLN A 54 0.85 1.44 -29.81
C GLN A 54 0.26 1.58 -28.41
N VAL A 55 1.05 2.19 -27.53
CA VAL A 55 0.67 2.47 -26.16
C VAL A 55 -0.11 3.78 -26.10
N SER A 56 -1.20 3.81 -25.33
CA SER A 56 -2.02 5.01 -25.17
C SER A 56 -1.22 6.17 -24.54
N ALA A 57 -1.16 7.31 -25.23
CA ALA A 57 -0.52 8.53 -24.73
C ALA A 57 -1.18 9.03 -23.43
N LYS A 58 -2.51 8.94 -23.32
CA LYS A 58 -3.25 9.25 -22.09
C LYS A 58 -2.71 8.41 -20.92
N ARG A 59 -2.59 7.09 -21.13
CA ARG A 59 -2.09 6.17 -20.11
C ARG A 59 -0.61 6.40 -19.77
N LEU A 60 0.19 6.99 -20.65
CA LEU A 60 1.61 7.30 -20.37
C LEU A 60 1.77 8.60 -19.58
N TRP A 61 0.94 9.60 -19.88
CA TRP A 61 1.22 11.01 -19.53
C TRP A 61 0.14 11.70 -18.71
N GLN A 62 -1.08 11.16 -18.63
CA GLN A 62 -2.24 11.79 -17.97
C GLN A 62 -2.86 10.88 -16.91
N GLN A 63 -2.02 10.23 -16.10
CA GLN A 63 -2.50 9.32 -15.06
C GLN A 63 -2.96 10.07 -13.82
N PRO A 64 -4.09 9.65 -13.20
CA PRO A 64 -4.46 10.18 -11.91
C PRO A 64 -3.43 9.81 -10.85
N GLN A 65 -3.07 10.80 -10.02
CA GLN A 65 -2.32 10.57 -8.80
C GLN A 65 -3.29 10.03 -7.75
N GLN A 66 -3.03 8.82 -7.27
CA GLN A 66 -3.84 8.17 -6.25
C GLN A 66 -2.94 7.69 -5.13
N VAL A 67 -3.36 7.93 -3.88
CA VAL A 67 -2.69 7.44 -2.68
C VAL A 67 -3.71 6.75 -1.78
N ILE A 68 -3.38 5.53 -1.37
CA ILE A 68 -4.15 4.76 -0.40
C ILE A 68 -3.35 4.60 0.88
N LEU A 69 -4.03 4.85 2.00
CA LEU A 69 -3.62 4.39 3.32
C LEU A 69 -4.21 3.02 3.58
N TYR A 70 -3.38 2.03 3.87
CA TYR A 70 -3.84 0.68 4.21
C TYR A 70 -3.42 0.33 5.63
N ASN A 71 -4.37 -0.09 6.46
CA ASN A 71 -4.07 -0.68 7.76
C ASN A 71 -3.84 -2.18 7.58
N LYS A 72 -2.60 -2.54 7.24
CA LYS A 72 -2.19 -3.90 6.93
C LYS A 72 -2.39 -4.82 8.15
N PRO A 73 -3.07 -5.97 8.01
CA PRO A 73 -3.10 -7.00 9.04
C PRO A 73 -1.79 -7.81 9.07
N VAL A 74 -1.58 -8.56 10.15
CA VAL A 74 -0.58 -9.63 10.15
C VAL A 74 -0.96 -10.74 9.17
N GLY A 75 0.01 -11.51 8.69
CA GLY A 75 -0.20 -12.61 7.74
C GLY A 75 -0.15 -12.22 6.25
N GLU A 76 -0.12 -10.92 5.93
CA GLU A 76 0.08 -10.46 4.55
C GLU A 76 1.54 -10.07 4.28
N VAL A 77 2.04 -10.40 3.08
CA VAL A 77 3.37 -10.03 2.60
C VAL A 77 3.35 -8.81 1.68
N CYS A 78 4.35 -7.94 1.79
CA CYS A 78 4.52 -6.74 0.96
C CYS A 78 5.29 -7.05 -0.33
N THR A 79 4.80 -8.00 -1.14
CA THR A 79 5.36 -8.35 -2.46
C THR A 79 4.23 -8.51 -3.49
N ARG A 80 4.51 -8.24 -4.77
CA ARG A 80 3.53 -8.45 -5.85
C ARG A 80 3.28 -9.92 -6.16
N LYS A 81 4.32 -10.73 -6.08
CA LYS A 81 4.28 -12.17 -6.32
C LYS A 81 5.08 -12.83 -5.22
N ASP A 82 4.40 -13.65 -4.44
CA ASP A 82 5.02 -14.45 -3.39
C ASP A 82 5.23 -15.88 -3.92
N PRO A 83 6.47 -16.40 -3.96
CA PRO A 83 6.73 -17.76 -4.42
C PRO A 83 6.04 -18.84 -3.59
N GLU A 84 5.84 -18.60 -2.29
CA GLU A 84 5.19 -19.53 -1.35
C GLU A 84 3.66 -19.43 -1.38
N GLY A 85 3.08 -18.57 -2.23
CA GLY A 85 1.64 -18.43 -2.37
C GLY A 85 0.95 -17.74 -1.19
N ARG A 86 1.69 -17.06 -0.30
CA ARG A 86 1.12 -16.31 0.82
C ARG A 86 0.31 -15.13 0.31
N ARG A 87 -0.69 -14.72 1.10
CA ARG A 87 -1.55 -13.58 0.78
C ARG A 87 -0.72 -12.30 0.69
N THR A 88 -0.88 -11.54 -0.38
CA THR A 88 -0.17 -10.27 -0.56
C THR A 88 -1.06 -9.08 -0.22
N ILE A 89 -0.46 -7.96 0.17
CA ILE A 89 -1.22 -6.71 0.41
C ILE A 89 -2.02 -6.28 -0.83
N PHE A 90 -1.51 -6.56 -2.03
CA PHE A 90 -2.12 -6.13 -3.30
C PHE A 90 -3.42 -6.89 -3.61
N GLN A 91 -3.63 -8.08 -3.03
CA GLN A 91 -4.87 -8.84 -3.17
C GLN A 91 -6.01 -8.26 -2.33
N SER A 92 -5.69 -7.46 -1.32
CA SER A 92 -6.66 -6.85 -0.39
C SER A 92 -7.07 -5.43 -0.78
N LEU A 93 -6.54 -4.92 -1.89
CA LEU A 93 -6.68 -3.53 -2.34
C LEU A 93 -7.56 -3.43 -3.59
N PRO A 94 -8.22 -2.27 -3.82
CA PRO A 94 -8.95 -2.04 -5.05
C PRO A 94 -7.97 -1.92 -6.22
N SER A 95 -8.46 -2.08 -7.45
CA SER A 95 -7.65 -1.68 -8.61
C SER A 95 -7.54 -0.16 -8.68
N PRO A 96 -6.36 0.41 -9.00
CA PRO A 96 -6.26 1.84 -9.29
C PRO A 96 -7.02 2.15 -10.59
N GLU A 97 -7.33 3.42 -10.82
CA GLU A 97 -8.00 3.89 -12.04
C GLU A 97 -7.13 3.65 -13.27
N GLU A 98 -5.85 4.00 -13.17
CA GLU A 98 -4.83 3.68 -14.17
C GLU A 98 -3.53 3.26 -13.47
N GLY A 99 -2.67 2.57 -14.21
CA GLY A 99 -1.36 2.18 -13.70
C GLY A 99 -1.43 1.04 -12.67
N ARG A 100 -0.65 1.17 -11.59
CA ARG A 100 -0.49 0.11 -10.57
C ARG A 100 -0.09 0.68 -9.21
N TRP A 101 -0.52 0.05 -8.13
CA TRP A 101 -0.10 0.42 -6.77
C TRP A 101 1.38 0.12 -6.50
N VAL A 102 2.13 1.10 -6.04
CA VAL A 102 3.49 0.97 -5.51
C VAL A 102 3.42 1.18 -4.00
N SER A 103 3.93 0.22 -3.22
CA SER A 103 4.00 0.36 -1.76
C SER A 103 5.16 1.26 -1.35
N VAL A 104 4.91 2.15 -0.40
CA VAL A 104 5.93 2.97 0.26
C VAL A 104 6.55 2.14 1.38
N GLY A 105 7.71 1.58 1.09
CA GLY A 105 8.42 0.65 1.95
C GLY A 105 7.72 -0.70 2.05
N ARG A 106 8.07 -1.44 3.10
CA ARG A 106 7.52 -2.76 3.41
C ARG A 106 7.22 -2.84 4.91
N LEU A 107 6.28 -3.72 5.26
CA LEU A 107 6.07 -4.21 6.61
C LEU A 107 6.23 -5.74 6.59
N ASP A 108 6.85 -6.28 7.63
CA ASP A 108 7.00 -7.72 7.79
C ASP A 108 5.64 -8.42 7.89
N ILE A 109 5.64 -9.72 7.61
CA ILE A 109 4.42 -10.54 7.69
C ILE A 109 3.77 -10.48 9.08
N ASN A 110 4.57 -10.41 10.14
CA ASN A 110 4.14 -10.33 11.54
C ASN A 110 4.05 -8.90 12.07
N THR A 111 3.98 -7.90 11.18
CA THR A 111 3.82 -6.49 11.52
C THR A 111 2.53 -5.97 10.90
N SER A 112 1.72 -5.30 11.72
CA SER A 112 0.47 -4.66 11.29
C SER A 112 0.64 -3.14 11.16
N GLY A 113 -0.41 -2.47 10.69
CA GLY A 113 -0.52 -1.02 10.74
C GLY A 113 -0.35 -0.34 9.38
N LEU A 114 -0.05 0.95 9.43
CA LEU A 114 -0.07 1.84 8.29
C LEU A 114 0.95 1.44 7.23
N ILE A 115 0.49 1.21 6.01
CA ILE A 115 1.30 1.19 4.79
C ILE A 115 0.66 2.10 3.74
N ILE A 116 1.46 2.98 3.17
CA ILE A 116 1.03 3.88 2.11
C ILE A 116 1.26 3.17 0.77
N LEU A 117 0.29 3.27 -0.14
CA LEU A 117 0.42 2.85 -1.53
C LEU A 117 0.09 4.02 -2.45
N THR A 118 0.82 4.16 -3.55
CA THR A 118 0.60 5.23 -4.53
C THR A 118 0.70 4.72 -5.96
N THR A 119 0.00 5.36 -6.90
CA THR A 119 0.21 5.14 -8.35
C THR A 119 1.46 5.88 -8.86
N ASP A 120 1.98 6.83 -8.09
CA ASP A 120 3.14 7.65 -8.43
C ASP A 120 4.44 7.09 -7.85
N GLY A 121 5.28 6.53 -8.72
CA GLY A 121 6.58 5.99 -8.35
C GLY A 121 7.57 7.03 -7.85
N GLU A 122 7.42 8.31 -8.22
CA GLU A 122 8.29 9.40 -7.75
C GLU A 122 7.98 9.74 -6.29
N LEU A 123 6.70 9.89 -5.96
CA LEU A 123 6.24 10.07 -4.57
C LEU A 123 6.72 8.91 -3.69
N ALA A 124 6.52 7.67 -4.15
CA ALA A 124 6.98 6.50 -3.41
C ALA A 124 8.50 6.53 -3.16
N ASN A 125 9.27 6.91 -4.19
CA ASN A 125 10.73 7.01 -4.08
C ASN A 125 11.14 8.07 -3.06
N ARG A 126 10.58 9.29 -3.12
CA ARG A 126 10.92 10.35 -2.17
C ARG A 126 10.51 9.99 -0.74
N LEU A 127 9.32 9.43 -0.52
CA LEU A 127 8.91 8.99 0.81
C LEU A 127 9.81 7.87 1.39
N MET A 128 10.46 7.06 0.55
CA MET A 128 11.36 5.99 0.98
C MET A 128 12.83 6.39 1.06
N HIS A 129 13.22 7.49 0.42
CA HIS A 129 14.63 7.81 0.26
C HIS A 129 15.29 8.08 1.62
N PRO A 130 16.44 7.44 1.94
CA PRO A 130 17.08 7.59 3.25
C PRO A 130 17.41 9.03 3.63
N SER A 131 17.77 9.88 2.65
CA SER A 131 18.10 11.30 2.89
C SER A 131 16.96 12.13 3.48
N ASN A 132 15.73 11.64 3.40
CA ASN A 132 14.57 12.37 3.91
C ASN A 132 14.28 12.03 5.37
N GLU A 133 15.00 11.05 5.96
CA GLU A 133 14.95 10.68 7.38
C GLU A 133 13.52 10.58 7.94
N MET A 134 12.60 10.10 7.10
CA MET A 134 11.17 10.10 7.38
C MET A 134 10.86 9.23 8.59
N ASP A 135 10.33 9.87 9.62
CA ASP A 135 9.88 9.22 10.84
C ASP A 135 8.92 8.07 10.56
N ARG A 136 9.19 6.92 11.17
CA ARG A 136 8.26 5.80 11.27
C ARG A 136 8.01 5.51 12.73
N GLU A 137 6.78 5.76 13.16
CA GLU A 137 6.38 5.51 14.54
C GLU A 137 5.66 4.17 14.66
N TYR A 138 6.03 3.42 15.68
CA TYR A 138 5.45 2.13 16.00
C TYR A 138 4.92 2.10 17.42
N ALA A 139 3.71 1.58 17.57
CA ALA A 139 3.21 1.06 18.83
C ALA A 139 3.72 -0.38 18.99
N VAL A 140 4.51 -0.60 20.04
CA VAL A 140 5.19 -1.87 20.33
C VAL A 140 4.72 -2.39 21.66
N ARG A 141 4.28 -3.65 21.70
CA ARG A 141 4.05 -4.35 22.96
C ARG A 141 5.19 -5.30 23.22
N VAL A 142 5.94 -5.05 24.28
CA VAL A 142 7.08 -5.87 24.68
C VAL A 142 6.73 -6.81 25.83
N LEU A 143 7.47 -7.91 25.92
CA LEU A 143 7.46 -8.86 27.01
C LEU A 143 8.84 -8.82 27.67
N GLY A 144 8.87 -8.45 28.95
CA GLY A 144 10.09 -8.31 29.73
C GLY A 144 10.09 -7.04 30.58
N GLU A 145 11.07 -6.95 31.47
CA GLU A 145 11.31 -5.75 32.25
C GLU A 145 12.09 -4.73 31.41
N VAL A 146 11.61 -3.49 31.38
CA VAL A 146 12.28 -2.39 30.67
C VAL A 146 12.69 -1.36 31.73
N THR A 147 13.96 -1.39 32.08
CA THR A 147 14.56 -0.48 33.05
C THR A 147 14.86 0.89 32.39
N PRO A 148 15.03 1.96 33.18
CA PRO A 148 15.48 3.25 32.65
C PRO A 148 16.82 3.16 31.89
N GLU A 149 17.72 2.27 32.31
CA GLU A 149 19.00 2.01 31.65
C GLU A 149 18.81 1.42 30.24
N ILE A 150 17.94 0.42 30.09
CA ILE A 150 17.57 -0.13 28.77
C ILE A 150 17.03 0.97 27.85
N MET A 151 16.16 1.84 28.38
CA MET A 151 15.60 2.96 27.63
C MET A 151 16.67 3.94 27.18
N GLN A 152 17.69 4.18 28.01
CA GLN A 152 18.80 5.06 27.69
C GLN A 152 19.71 4.45 26.62
N ASN A 153 20.09 3.18 26.77
CA ASN A 153 20.89 2.44 25.79
C ASN A 153 20.24 2.47 24.40
N LEU A 154 18.93 2.27 24.33
CA LEU A 154 18.18 2.29 23.07
C LEU A 154 18.13 3.68 22.40
N ARG A 155 18.27 4.77 23.17
CA ARG A 155 18.38 6.14 22.65
C ARG A 155 19.81 6.48 22.21
N ASP A 156 20.80 6.07 22.98
CA ASP A 156 22.23 6.33 22.71
C ASP A 156 22.77 5.45 21.55
N GLY A 157 22.09 4.33 21.34
CA GLY A 157 22.28 3.39 20.26
C GLY A 157 23.12 2.18 20.65
N VAL A 158 22.74 1.06 20.08
CA VAL A 158 23.24 -0.29 20.38
C VAL A 158 23.82 -0.91 19.12
N GLU A 159 24.78 -1.81 19.29
CA GLU A 159 25.37 -2.55 18.17
C GLU A 159 24.45 -3.68 17.74
N LEU A 160 24.09 -3.70 16.45
CA LEU A 160 23.36 -4.80 15.83
C LEU A 160 24.26 -5.47 14.77
N GLU A 161 23.87 -6.63 14.25
CA GLU A 161 24.65 -7.39 13.26
C GLU A 161 25.04 -6.60 12.00
N ASP A 162 24.19 -5.65 11.59
CA ASP A 162 24.38 -4.78 10.42
C ASP A 162 24.83 -3.35 10.79
N GLY A 163 25.34 -3.16 12.01
CA GLY A 163 25.91 -1.90 12.53
C GLY A 163 25.09 -1.24 13.64
N LYS A 164 25.60 -0.13 14.19
CA LYS A 164 24.92 0.65 15.23
C LYS A 164 23.51 1.10 14.81
N ALA A 165 22.55 1.05 15.72
CA ALA A 165 21.16 1.50 15.53
C ALA A 165 20.59 2.12 16.82
N LYS A 166 19.57 2.97 16.71
CA LYS A 166 18.90 3.60 17.87
C LYS A 166 17.45 3.93 17.58
N PHE A 167 16.65 4.12 18.63
CA PHE A 167 15.39 4.83 18.51
C PHE A 167 15.64 6.34 18.49
N ALA A 168 15.02 7.05 17.56
CA ALA A 168 15.00 8.51 17.54
C ALA A 168 14.17 9.05 18.71
N ASP A 169 13.09 8.35 19.05
CA ASP A 169 12.28 8.61 20.22
C ASP A 169 11.70 7.30 20.78
N ILE A 170 11.52 7.25 22.10
CA ILE A 170 10.93 6.12 22.81
C ILE A 170 10.18 6.61 24.06
N GLN A 171 8.87 6.34 24.07
CA GLN A 171 7.94 6.77 25.11
C GLN A 171 7.14 5.59 25.64
N ALA A 172 6.96 5.51 26.95
CA ALA A 172 6.09 4.53 27.57
C ALA A 172 4.61 4.88 27.30
N ALA A 173 3.81 3.89 26.94
CA ALA A 173 2.41 4.04 26.56
C ALA A 173 1.45 3.28 27.50
N GLY A 174 1.95 2.90 28.68
CA GLY A 174 1.22 2.12 29.68
C GLY A 174 1.33 0.60 29.49
N GLY A 175 0.49 -0.13 30.22
CA GLY A 175 0.51 -1.61 30.28
C GLY A 175 0.57 -2.12 31.71
N GLU A 176 0.28 -3.41 31.88
CA GLU A 176 0.19 -4.07 33.19
C GLU A 176 1.02 -5.37 33.20
N GLY A 177 1.62 -5.65 34.35
CA GLY A 177 2.46 -6.84 34.56
C GLY A 177 3.66 -6.87 33.60
N ALA A 178 3.93 -8.06 33.04
CA ALA A 178 5.07 -8.29 32.16
C ALA A 178 4.90 -7.75 30.73
N ASN A 179 3.71 -7.28 30.35
CA ASN A 179 3.44 -6.72 29.02
C ASN A 179 3.31 -5.20 29.09
N ARG A 180 4.23 -4.49 28.45
CA ARG A 180 4.21 -3.02 28.39
C ARG A 180 4.16 -2.52 26.96
N TRP A 181 3.51 -1.38 26.76
CA TRP A 181 3.42 -0.70 25.48
C TRP A 181 4.39 0.48 25.43
N TYR A 182 4.99 0.66 24.26
CA TYR A 182 5.88 1.77 23.95
C TYR A 182 5.53 2.34 22.58
N HIS A 183 5.61 3.66 22.44
CA HIS A 183 5.73 4.33 21.15
C HIS A 183 7.21 4.51 20.86
N VAL A 184 7.66 4.06 19.69
CA VAL A 184 9.05 4.21 19.24
C VAL A 184 9.10 4.80 17.85
N VAL A 185 10.09 5.65 17.60
CA VAL A 185 10.34 6.26 16.29
C VAL A 185 11.69 5.80 15.76
N ILE A 186 11.71 5.40 14.49
CA ILE A 186 12.94 5.19 13.71
C ILE A 186 12.89 6.02 12.42
N GLN A 187 14.04 6.48 11.96
CA GLN A 187 14.19 7.27 10.73
C GLN A 187 14.81 6.47 9.59
N GLU A 188 15.33 5.28 9.88
CA GLU A 188 15.75 4.27 8.92
C GLU A 188 14.77 3.09 8.87
N GLY A 189 15.05 2.12 8.01
CA GLY A 189 14.12 1.04 7.65
C GLY A 189 14.84 -0.26 7.42
N ARG A 190 15.83 -0.57 8.27
CA ARG A 190 16.60 -1.82 8.19
C ARG A 190 15.69 -3.01 8.50
N ASN A 191 16.12 -4.20 8.06
CA ASN A 191 15.31 -5.39 8.23
C ASN A 191 15.02 -5.62 9.73
N ARG A 192 13.73 -5.70 10.10
CA ARG A 192 13.26 -6.00 11.47
C ARG A 192 13.87 -5.12 12.57
N GLU A 193 14.27 -3.90 12.23
CA GLU A 193 15.08 -3.01 13.08
C GLU A 193 14.49 -2.80 14.49
N VAL A 194 13.21 -2.43 14.59
CA VAL A 194 12.52 -2.25 15.89
C VAL A 194 12.63 -3.50 16.77
N ARG A 195 12.49 -4.69 16.19
CA ARG A 195 12.54 -5.95 16.95
C ARG A 195 13.97 -6.21 17.44
N ARG A 196 14.96 -6.02 16.57
CA ARG A 196 16.37 -6.23 16.90
C ARG A 196 16.88 -5.26 17.95
N LEU A 197 16.41 -4.01 17.93
CA LEU A 197 16.70 -3.03 18.98
C LEU A 197 16.24 -3.55 20.35
N TRP A 198 14.97 -3.94 20.49
CA TRP A 198 14.47 -4.53 21.74
C TRP A 198 15.16 -5.83 22.13
N GLU A 199 15.37 -6.74 21.17
CA GLU A 199 16.00 -8.04 21.38
C GLU A 199 17.46 -7.91 21.86
N SER A 200 18.19 -6.87 21.42
CA SER A 200 19.55 -6.59 21.89
C SER A 200 19.63 -6.28 23.39
N GLN A 201 18.51 -5.86 23.98
CA GLN A 201 18.37 -5.58 25.42
C GLN A 201 17.70 -6.73 26.17
N GLY A 202 17.57 -7.91 25.55
CA GLY A 202 16.91 -9.07 26.15
C GLY A 202 15.38 -8.95 26.22
N VAL A 203 14.77 -8.00 25.51
CA VAL A 203 13.33 -7.72 25.55
C VAL A 203 12.65 -8.22 24.28
N GLN A 204 11.59 -9.02 24.42
CA GLN A 204 10.90 -9.61 23.27
C GLN A 204 9.74 -8.75 22.78
N VAL A 205 9.56 -8.64 21.45
CA VAL A 205 8.42 -7.91 20.85
C VAL A 205 7.26 -8.85 20.55
N SER A 206 6.18 -8.76 21.34
CA SER A 206 4.97 -9.56 21.17
C SER A 206 3.99 -9.00 20.14
N ARG A 207 3.90 -7.67 20.01
CA ARG A 207 3.08 -6.99 18.98
C ARG A 207 3.82 -5.77 18.44
N LEU A 208 3.69 -5.54 17.14
CA LEU A 208 4.29 -4.41 16.46
C LEU A 208 3.31 -3.85 15.44
N MET A 209 2.98 -2.57 15.59
CA MET A 209 2.06 -1.86 14.69
C MET A 209 2.65 -0.53 14.29
N ARG A 210 2.82 -0.27 12.99
CA ARG A 210 3.18 1.07 12.52
C ARG A 210 1.96 1.99 12.61
N VAL A 211 2.08 3.07 13.37
CA VAL A 211 0.98 4.02 13.62
C VAL A 211 1.18 5.33 12.87
N ARG A 212 2.41 5.65 12.44
CA ARG A 212 2.72 6.87 11.67
C ARG A 212 3.80 6.60 10.62
N TYR A 213 3.73 7.31 9.50
CA TYR A 213 4.78 7.39 8.48
C TYR A 213 4.90 8.82 7.97
N GLY A 214 6.00 9.50 8.30
CA GLY A 214 6.19 10.93 8.05
C GLY A 214 5.03 11.74 8.64
N PRO A 215 4.35 12.59 7.84
CA PRO A 215 3.22 13.40 8.30
C PRO A 215 1.92 12.58 8.47
N ILE A 216 1.87 11.35 7.95
CA ILE A 216 0.64 10.56 7.93
C ILE A 216 0.54 9.71 9.20
N ILE A 217 -0.41 10.07 10.05
CA ILE A 217 -0.86 9.25 11.19
C ILE A 217 -1.99 8.35 10.72
N ILE A 218 -2.01 7.10 11.19
CA ILE A 218 -3.08 6.17 10.88
C ILE A 218 -4.43 6.71 11.40
N PRO A 219 -5.45 6.91 10.54
CA PRO A 219 -6.72 7.44 11.00
C PRO A 219 -7.45 6.46 11.91
N ASN A 220 -8.06 6.93 13.01
CA ASN A 220 -8.79 6.08 13.98
C ASN A 220 -9.94 5.26 13.36
N GLN A 221 -10.54 5.79 12.28
CA GLN A 221 -11.59 5.15 11.50
C GLN A 221 -11.07 4.06 10.56
N LEU A 222 -9.77 4.05 10.25
CA LEU A 222 -9.13 3.06 9.38
C LEU A 222 -8.84 1.76 10.15
N LYS A 223 -9.86 0.90 10.23
CA LYS A 223 -9.75 -0.40 10.90
C LYS A 223 -8.81 -1.36 10.17
N MET A 224 -8.29 -2.34 10.90
CA MET A 224 -7.38 -3.35 10.36
C MET A 224 -7.99 -4.07 9.14
N GLY A 225 -7.17 -4.30 8.12
CA GLY A 225 -7.58 -4.89 6.84
C GLY A 225 -8.42 -3.96 5.96
N ARG A 226 -8.63 -2.69 6.38
CA ARG A 226 -9.29 -1.67 5.56
C ARG A 226 -8.28 -0.70 4.99
N TRP A 227 -8.69 -0.09 3.89
CA TRP A 227 -7.95 0.95 3.20
C TRP A 227 -8.82 2.20 3.07
N MET A 228 -8.17 3.35 2.86
CA MET A 228 -8.78 4.64 2.62
C MET A 228 -7.99 5.36 1.53
N MET A 229 -8.68 5.99 0.59
CA MET A 229 -8.05 6.87 -0.40
C MET A 229 -7.84 8.26 0.21
N LEU A 230 -6.63 8.82 0.09
CA LEU A 230 -6.41 10.22 0.44
C LEU A 230 -7.22 11.12 -0.50
N GLN A 231 -7.78 12.19 0.06
CA GLN A 231 -8.52 13.20 -0.69
C GLN A 231 -7.57 14.26 -1.23
N ASP A 232 -8.07 15.11 -2.13
CA ASP A 232 -7.25 16.05 -2.91
C ASP A 232 -6.37 16.97 -2.03
N ASP A 233 -6.88 17.46 -0.89
CA ASP A 233 -6.11 18.35 0.01
C ASP A 233 -5.00 17.60 0.76
N ASP A 234 -5.31 16.44 1.36
CA ASP A 234 -4.31 15.60 2.04
C ASP A 234 -3.26 15.05 1.06
N LEU A 235 -3.68 14.78 -0.18
CA LEU A 235 -2.81 14.36 -1.26
C LEU A 235 -1.84 15.49 -1.60
N ALA A 236 -2.33 16.71 -1.80
CA ALA A 236 -1.50 17.87 -2.11
C ALA A 236 -0.46 18.13 -1.00
N ALA A 237 -0.88 18.10 0.26
CA ALA A 237 0.01 18.25 1.40
C ALA A 237 1.11 17.17 1.44
N LEU A 238 0.77 15.91 1.15
CA LEU A 238 1.75 14.82 1.09
C LEU A 238 2.77 14.99 -0.05
N TYR A 239 2.36 15.57 -1.17
CA TYR A 239 3.26 15.88 -2.29
C TYR A 239 4.20 17.03 -1.93
N GLU A 240 3.67 18.10 -1.34
CA GLU A 240 4.42 19.28 -0.91
C GLU A 240 5.49 18.91 0.13
N GLU A 241 5.16 18.03 1.09
CA GLU A 241 6.09 17.52 2.11
C GLU A 241 7.38 16.95 1.52
N VAL A 242 7.29 16.33 0.34
CA VAL A 242 8.45 15.76 -0.35
C VAL A 242 8.95 16.63 -1.50
N GLY A 243 8.53 17.90 -1.58
CA GLY A 243 8.94 18.86 -2.60
C GLY A 243 8.44 18.51 -4.01
N LEU A 244 7.30 17.84 -4.12
CA LEU A 244 6.63 17.54 -5.38
C LEU A 244 5.38 18.40 -5.53
N GLU A 245 4.97 18.64 -6.77
CA GLU A 245 3.69 19.27 -7.08
C GLU A 245 2.64 18.19 -7.37
N ALA A 246 1.49 18.29 -6.70
CA ALA A 246 0.33 17.49 -7.05
C ALA A 246 -0.28 18.00 -8.36
N GLN A 247 -0.65 17.07 -9.24
CA GLN A 247 -1.42 17.39 -10.44
C GLN A 247 -2.82 17.81 -10.02
N GLN A 248 -3.28 18.96 -10.49
CA GLN A 248 -4.64 19.40 -10.21
C GLN A 248 -5.64 18.35 -10.72
N PRO A 249 -6.61 17.93 -9.88
CA PRO A 249 -7.61 16.97 -10.33
C PRO A 249 -8.38 17.59 -11.50
N VAL A 250 -8.45 16.86 -12.62
CA VAL A 250 -9.40 17.18 -13.69
C VAL A 250 -10.79 17.08 -13.07
N LYS A 251 -11.47 18.21 -12.85
CA LYS A 251 -12.76 18.29 -12.16
C LYS A 251 -13.75 17.30 -12.78
N THR A 252 -13.92 16.15 -12.15
CA THR A 252 -14.94 15.17 -12.54
C THR A 252 -16.23 15.48 -11.79
N GLY A 253 -17.35 15.46 -12.50
CA GLY A 253 -18.65 15.85 -11.97
C GLY A 253 -19.05 15.04 -10.72
N ARG A 254 -19.79 15.70 -9.82
CA ARG A 254 -20.24 15.24 -8.47
C ARG A 254 -20.74 13.78 -8.42
N ALA A 255 -21.32 13.26 -9.50
CA ALA A 255 -21.83 11.89 -9.62
C ALA A 255 -20.75 10.78 -9.61
N GLN A 256 -19.49 11.07 -9.93
CA GLN A 256 -18.39 10.09 -9.85
C GLN A 256 -17.79 9.96 -8.45
N ARG A 257 -17.81 11.03 -7.63
CA ARG A 257 -17.33 11.03 -6.24
C ARG A 257 -18.15 10.07 -5.35
N GLU A 258 -19.47 10.01 -5.52
CA GLU A 258 -20.35 9.13 -4.72
C GLU A 258 -20.18 7.62 -5.01
N LYS A 259 -19.65 7.24 -6.18
CA LYS A 259 -19.34 5.83 -6.48
C LYS A 259 -18.05 5.35 -5.81
N LYS A 260 -17.09 6.23 -5.53
CA LYS A 260 -15.79 5.90 -4.88
C LYS A 260 -15.90 5.63 -3.38
N LEU A 261 -17.00 6.04 -2.74
CA LEU A 261 -17.22 5.92 -1.29
C LEU A 261 -18.03 4.69 -0.86
N ARG A 262 -18.45 3.82 -1.79
CA ARG A 262 -19.25 2.65 -1.41
C ARG A 262 -18.35 1.53 -0.86
N PRO A 263 -18.62 1.01 0.35
CA PRO A 263 -17.99 -0.22 0.78
C PRO A 263 -18.31 -1.31 -0.23
N LEU A 264 -17.30 -2.07 -0.68
CA LEU A 264 -17.49 -3.32 -1.39
C LEU A 264 -18.51 -4.15 -0.60
N LYS A 265 -19.70 -4.36 -1.17
CA LYS A 265 -20.68 -5.31 -0.63
C LYS A 265 -19.93 -6.63 -0.47
N THR A 266 -19.82 -7.09 0.76
CA THR A 266 -19.39 -8.45 1.09
C THR A 266 -20.23 -9.40 0.25
N THR A 267 -19.59 -10.12 -0.67
CA THR A 267 -20.19 -11.24 -1.39
C THR A 267 -20.36 -12.41 -0.43
N ALA A 268 -21.21 -12.23 0.58
CA ALA A 268 -21.79 -13.35 1.30
C ALA A 268 -22.79 -14.01 0.35
N ARG A 269 -22.38 -15.12 -0.27
CA ARG A 269 -23.31 -16.04 -0.96
C ARG A 269 -24.38 -16.45 0.05
N LYS A 270 -25.62 -15.96 -0.11
CA LYS A 270 -26.78 -16.51 0.60
C LYS A 270 -26.93 -18.00 0.21
N PRO A 271 -27.19 -18.92 1.16
CA PRO A 271 -27.56 -20.28 0.80
C PRO A 271 -28.91 -20.27 0.09
N ARG A 272 -29.02 -20.95 -1.05
CA ARG A 272 -30.27 -21.22 -1.75
C ARG A 272 -31.16 -22.08 -0.84
N GLN A 273 -32.23 -21.51 -0.28
CA GLN A 273 -33.32 -22.30 0.27
C GLN A 273 -34.05 -22.98 -0.89
N LYS A 274 -33.97 -24.31 -0.94
CA LYS A 274 -34.87 -25.16 -1.75
C LYS A 274 -36.26 -25.08 -1.12
N THR A 275 -37.22 -24.51 -1.82
CA THR A 275 -38.64 -24.66 -1.50
C THR A 275 -39.12 -26.00 -2.04
N THR A 276 -39.26 -26.98 -1.14
CA THR A 276 -40.08 -28.17 -1.38
C THR A 276 -41.54 -27.75 -1.26
N ARG A 277 -42.27 -27.75 -2.39
CA ARG A 277 -43.73 -27.65 -2.38
C ARG A 277 -44.28 -29.05 -2.23
N ASP A 278 -44.64 -29.41 -1.00
CA ASP A 278 -45.47 -30.56 -0.72
C ASP A 278 -46.95 -30.25 -0.98
N ASN A 279 -47.60 -31.32 -1.42
CA ASN A 279 -48.88 -31.43 -2.08
C ASN A 279 -49.94 -31.74 -1.02
N VAL A 280 -50.97 -30.90 -0.84
CA VAL A 280 -52.16 -31.31 -0.09
C VAL A 280 -53.44 -30.93 -0.85
N LYS A 281 -54.17 -31.99 -1.21
CA LYS A 281 -55.49 -32.00 -1.84
C LYS A 281 -56.62 -31.66 -0.85
N GLY A 282 -57.65 -30.99 -1.35
CA GLY A 282 -59.05 -31.03 -0.86
C GLY A 282 -59.93 -30.11 -1.71
N LYS A 283 -60.67 -30.61 -2.73
CA LYS A 283 -62.12 -30.97 -2.72
C LYS A 283 -62.99 -29.85 -2.09
N ARG A 284 -64.05 -29.26 -2.69
CA ARG A 284 -65.03 -29.54 -3.78
C ARG A 284 -65.74 -28.19 -4.11
N SER A 285 -65.90 -27.77 -5.38
CA SER A 285 -67.16 -27.73 -6.21
C SER A 285 -68.22 -26.66 -5.83
N PRO A 286 -69.15 -26.23 -6.73
CA PRO A 286 -69.01 -25.82 -8.15
C PRO A 286 -69.90 -24.59 -8.57
N ARG A 287 -69.67 -24.07 -9.80
CA ARG A 287 -70.60 -23.33 -10.73
C ARG A 287 -71.19 -21.98 -10.25
N ILE A 288 -71.21 -20.93 -11.09
CA ILE A 288 -72.25 -20.67 -12.12
C ILE A 288 -71.71 -19.74 -13.23
N ARG A 289 -72.23 -19.96 -14.45
CA ARG A 289 -71.98 -19.25 -15.72
C ARG A 289 -72.75 -17.92 -15.84
N GLY A 290 -72.28 -17.05 -16.73
CA GLY A 290 -73.07 -16.05 -17.47
C GLY A 290 -72.40 -14.68 -17.40
N ARG A 291 -72.12 -13.97 -18.50
CA ARG A 291 -72.52 -14.09 -19.90
C ARG A 291 -71.43 -13.42 -20.74
#